data_AF-A0AAP0RM53-F1
#
_entry.id   AF-A0AAP0RM53-F1
#
_cell.length_a   1.000
_cell.length_b   1.000
_cell.length_c   1.000
_cell.angle_alpha   90.00
_cell.angle_beta   90.00
_cell.angle_gamma   90.00
#
_symmetry.space_group_name_H-M   'P 1'
#
loop_
_entity.id
_entity.type
_entity.pdbx_description
1 polymer ?
#
loop_
_entity_poly.entity_id
_entity_poly.type
_entity_poly.pdbx_seq_one_letter_code
_entity_poly.pdbx_strand_id
1 'polypeptide(L)'
;MYFNWTWLFWPWFVAIALAIYGLYCFRKHSHGEANLFEQLATVTSTFTWLALVLPAHFNGYLEGWPFVFFSVYHYFFFFNVNIRKRQYGDYYLCPHDPKWDVSLPNWSRLLFCFGVMVGHWLAAFEGPELHLTPSGWSDMGV
;
A
#
# COMPACT_ATOMS: atom_id res chain seq x y z
N MET A 1 27.82 3.12 -18.06
CA MET A 1 27.99 3.57 -16.66
C MET A 1 27.59 2.41 -15.77
N TYR A 2 28.51 1.82 -15.00
CA TYR A 2 28.20 0.67 -14.13
C TYR A 2 27.46 1.17 -12.89
N PHE A 3 26.13 1.14 -12.91
CA PHE A 3 25.34 1.37 -11.71
C PHE A 3 25.65 0.24 -10.73
N ASN A 4 26.16 0.58 -9.54
CA ASN A 4 26.46 -0.40 -8.49
C ASN A 4 25.18 -1.17 -8.15
N TRP A 5 25.27 -2.49 -8.06
CA TRP A 5 24.17 -3.42 -7.77
C TRP A 5 23.34 -2.96 -6.55
N THR A 6 23.99 -2.45 -5.51
CA THR A 6 23.32 -1.88 -4.33
C THR A 6 22.36 -0.74 -4.67
N TRP A 7 22.71 0.13 -5.63
CA TRP A 7 21.86 1.23 -6.08
C TRP A 7 20.69 0.80 -6.96
N LEU A 8 20.76 -0.38 -7.57
CA LEU A 8 19.65 -0.95 -8.32
C LEU A 8 18.66 -1.69 -7.40
N PHE A 9 19.16 -2.35 -6.35
CA PHE A 9 18.35 -3.22 -5.48
C PHE A 9 18.01 -2.65 -4.10
N TRP A 10 18.55 -1.48 -3.69
CA TRP A 10 18.20 -0.86 -2.40
C TRP A 10 16.69 -0.76 -2.11
N PRO A 11 15.81 -0.46 -3.09
CA PRO A 11 14.39 -0.32 -2.81
C PRO A 11 13.73 -1.64 -2.41
N TRP A 12 14.25 -2.77 -2.91
CA TRP A 12 13.78 -4.10 -2.53
C TRP A 12 14.07 -4.41 -1.07
N PHE A 13 15.26 -4.07 -0.57
CA PHE A 13 15.59 -4.27 0.84
C PHE A 13 14.68 -3.42 1.76
N VAL A 14 14.39 -2.18 1.36
CA VAL A 14 13.46 -1.30 2.08
C VAL A 14 12.03 -1.86 2.07
N ALA A 15 11.55 -2.33 0.91
CA ALA A 15 10.22 -2.93 0.79
C ALA A 15 10.07 -4.17 1.67
N ILE A 16 11.06 -5.07 1.66
CA ILE A 16 11.07 -6.27 2.50
C ILE A 16 11.09 -5.90 3.98
N ALA A 17 11.94 -4.95 4.39
CA ALA A 17 11.99 -4.47 5.77
C ALA A 17 10.62 -3.89 6.21
N LEU A 18 9.98 -3.10 5.35
CA LEU A 18 8.63 -2.58 5.60
C LEU A 18 7.57 -3.67 5.70
N ALA A 19 7.65 -4.74 4.90
CA ALA A 19 6.76 -5.90 5.01
C ALA A 19 6.90 -6.59 6.36
N ILE A 20 8.14 -6.90 6.76
CA ILE A 20 8.42 -7.58 8.03
C ILE A 20 7.94 -6.71 9.21
N TYR A 21 8.27 -5.42 9.20
CA TYR A 21 7.84 -4.51 10.25
C TYR A 21 6.32 -4.32 10.29
N GLY A 22 5.67 -4.24 9.13
CA GLY A 22 4.22 -4.14 9.02
C GLY A 22 3.49 -5.37 9.56
N LEU A 23 4.00 -6.57 9.29
CA LEU A 23 3.47 -7.83 9.83
C LEU A 23 3.67 -7.94 11.34
N TYR A 24 4.83 -7.51 11.84
CA TYR A 24 5.08 -7.43 13.28
C TYR A 24 4.08 -6.49 13.97
N CYS A 25 3.89 -5.29 13.42
CA CYS A 25 2.91 -4.32 13.93
C CYS A 25 1.47 -4.85 13.82
N PHE A 26 1.13 -5.57 12.74
CA PHE A 26 -0.19 -6.18 12.57
C PHE A 26 -0.46 -7.25 13.63
N ARG A 27 0.53 -8.11 13.92
CA ARG A 27 0.42 -9.10 15.00
C ARG A 27 0.16 -8.39 16.33
N LYS A 28 0.96 -7.36 16.65
CA LYS A 28 0.76 -6.57 17.86
C LYS A 28 -0.62 -5.90 17.92
N HIS A 29 -1.12 -5.42 16.78
CA HIS A 29 -2.46 -4.84 16.66
C HIS A 29 -3.56 -5.87 16.91
N SER A 30 -3.41 -7.09 16.40
CA SER A 30 -4.37 -8.19 16.64
C SER A 30 -4.48 -8.61 18.11
N HIS A 31 -3.43 -8.36 18.91
CA HIS A 31 -3.44 -8.56 20.36
C HIS A 31 -3.95 -7.34 21.15
N GLY A 32 -4.32 -6.25 20.48
CA GLY A 32 -4.81 -5.02 21.13
C GLY A 32 -3.73 -4.13 21.74
N GLU A 33 -2.45 -4.40 21.47
CA GLU A 33 -1.31 -3.72 22.10
C GLU A 33 -0.69 -2.61 21.21
N ALA A 34 -1.17 -2.45 19.98
CA ALA A 34 -0.51 -1.57 19.01
C ALA A 34 -0.78 -0.09 19.26
N ASN A 35 0.30 0.69 19.25
CA ASN A 35 0.26 2.15 19.27
C ASN A 35 -0.19 2.70 17.89
N LEU A 36 -0.63 3.96 17.86
CA LEU A 36 -1.09 4.64 16.64
C LEU A 36 -0.03 4.63 15.53
N PHE A 37 1.24 4.83 15.88
CA PHE A 37 2.35 4.74 14.92
C PHE A 37 2.51 3.34 14.32
N GLU A 38 2.28 2.28 15.11
CA GLU A 38 2.39 0.90 14.65
C GLU A 38 1.22 0.54 13.72
N GLN A 39 0.03 1.08 13.99
CA GLN A 39 -1.12 0.95 13.09
C GLN A 39 -0.87 1.68 11.76
N LEU A 40 -0.31 2.90 11.80
CA LEU A 40 0.11 3.63 10.60
C LEU A 40 1.19 2.87 9.82
N ALA A 41 2.12 2.21 10.51
CA ALA A 41 3.14 1.39 9.89
C ALA A 41 2.55 0.17 9.17
N THR A 42 1.54 -0.49 9.75
CA THR A 42 0.82 -1.58 9.09
C THR A 42 0.13 -1.09 7.82
N VAL A 43 -0.65 0.01 7.89
CA VAL A 43 -1.32 0.61 6.72
C VAL A 43 -0.31 0.98 5.64
N THR A 44 0.78 1.62 6.05
CA THR A 44 1.85 2.04 5.13
C THR A 44 2.51 0.86 4.44
N SER A 45 2.82 -0.19 5.18
CA SER A 45 3.37 -1.43 4.65
C SER A 45 2.44 -2.07 3.62
N THR A 46 1.14 -2.19 3.93
CA THR A 46 0.14 -2.79 3.03
C THR A 46 0.04 -2.02 1.71
N PHE A 47 -0.11 -0.69 1.76
CA PHE A 47 -0.17 0.12 0.54
C PHE A 47 1.16 0.14 -0.23
N THR A 48 2.29 0.09 0.46
CA THR A 48 3.60 -0.01 -0.21
C THR A 48 3.65 -1.27 -1.07
N TRP A 49 3.21 -2.42 -0.54
CA TRP A 49 3.24 -3.69 -1.26
C TRP A 49 2.17 -3.82 -2.34
N LEU A 50 1.00 -3.21 -2.16
CA LEU A 50 -0.08 -3.25 -3.15
C LEU A 50 0.11 -2.24 -4.28
N ALA A 51 0.57 -1.03 -3.97
CA ALA A 51 0.55 0.09 -4.91
C ALA A 51 1.94 0.57 -5.36
N LEU A 52 3.01 0.28 -4.62
CA LEU A 52 4.34 0.84 -4.91
C LEU A 52 5.33 -0.21 -5.42
N VAL A 53 5.47 -1.34 -4.72
CA VAL A 53 6.42 -2.41 -5.07
C VAL A 53 6.11 -2.96 -6.45
N LEU A 54 4.83 -3.12 -6.74
CA LEU A 54 4.38 -3.79 -7.95
C LEU A 54 4.63 -2.94 -9.21
N PRO A 55 4.20 -1.66 -9.30
CA PRO A 55 4.61 -0.81 -10.42
C PRO A 55 6.12 -0.61 -10.50
N ALA A 56 6.81 -0.50 -9.36
CA ALA A 56 8.25 -0.27 -9.36
C ALA A 56 9.06 -1.48 -9.83
N HIS A 57 8.55 -2.70 -9.66
CA HIS A 57 9.17 -3.92 -10.20
C HIS A 57 9.19 -3.93 -11.73
N PHE A 58 8.11 -3.52 -12.38
CA PHE A 58 7.97 -3.58 -13.85
C PHE A 58 8.40 -2.29 -14.56
N ASN A 59 8.13 -1.12 -13.97
CA ASN A 59 8.35 0.18 -14.62
C ASN A 59 9.60 0.91 -14.10
N GLY A 60 10.27 0.35 -13.09
CA GLY A 60 11.32 1.04 -12.35
C GLY A 60 10.80 2.19 -11.49
N TYR A 61 11.66 2.76 -10.65
CA TYR A 61 11.32 3.90 -9.79
C TYR A 61 11.37 5.26 -10.53
N LEU A 62 11.44 5.23 -11.86
CA LEU A 62 12.08 6.27 -12.68
C LEU A 62 11.28 7.56 -12.89
N GLU A 63 10.00 7.60 -12.53
CA GLU A 63 9.17 8.79 -12.83
C GLU A 63 8.37 9.35 -11.63
N GLY A 64 8.61 8.84 -10.42
CA GLY A 64 7.93 9.37 -9.22
C GLY A 64 6.42 9.09 -9.13
N TRP A 65 5.77 8.65 -10.22
CA TRP A 65 4.36 8.25 -10.24
C TRP A 65 3.96 7.25 -9.15
N PRO A 66 4.76 6.22 -8.79
CA PRO A 66 4.44 5.35 -7.67
C PRO A 66 4.25 6.11 -6.35
N PHE A 67 5.05 7.15 -6.08
CA PHE A 67 4.90 7.98 -4.88
C PHE A 67 3.64 8.82 -4.90
N VAL A 68 3.24 9.32 -6.09
CA VAL A 68 1.99 10.05 -6.27
C VAL A 68 0.80 9.14 -5.99
N PHE A 69 0.76 7.94 -6.60
CA PHE A 69 -0.30 6.97 -6.36
C PHE A 69 -0.35 6.54 -4.89
N PHE A 70 0.80 6.20 -4.30
CA PHE A 70 0.90 5.88 -2.89
C PHE A 70 0.29 6.99 -2.02
N SER A 71 0.62 8.25 -2.27
CA SER A 71 0.11 9.39 -1.51
C SER A 71 -1.40 9.58 -1.68
N VAL A 72 -1.91 9.41 -2.90
CA VAL A 72 -3.35 9.47 -3.20
C VAL A 72 -4.11 8.35 -2.48
N TYR A 73 -3.62 7.11 -2.56
CA TYR A 73 -4.23 5.97 -1.88
C TYR A 73 -4.20 6.11 -0.36
N HIS A 74 -3.06 6.51 0.21
CA HIS A 74 -2.94 6.83 1.63
C HIS A 74 -3.92 7.92 2.04
N TYR A 75 -4.02 9.00 1.27
CA TYR A 75 -4.96 10.08 1.55
C TYR A 75 -6.41 9.58 1.56
N PHE A 76 -6.82 8.82 0.54
CA PHE A 76 -8.17 8.27 0.46
C PHE A 76 -8.50 7.32 1.62
N PHE A 77 -7.52 6.54 2.09
CA PHE A 77 -7.70 5.70 3.27
C PHE A 77 -8.07 6.51 4.52
N PHE A 78 -7.43 7.67 4.72
CA PHE A 78 -7.73 8.56 5.85
C PHE A 78 -8.87 9.55 5.58
N PHE A 79 -9.46 9.54 4.37
CA PHE A 79 -10.50 10.50 4.01
C PHE A 79 -11.73 10.40 4.92
N ASN A 80 -12.13 9.18 5.29
CA ASN A 80 -13.24 8.95 6.22
C ASN A 80 -12.99 9.60 7.59
N VAL A 81 -11.77 9.46 8.11
CA VAL A 81 -11.35 10.02 9.40
C VAL A 81 -11.39 11.55 9.36
N ASN A 82 -10.93 12.16 8.26
CA ASN A 82 -10.99 13.61 8.06
C ASN A 82 -12.43 14.13 7.98
N ILE A 83 -13.31 13.46 7.23
CA ILE A 83 -14.73 13.82 7.16
C ILE A 83 -15.37 13.73 8.55
N ARG A 84 -15.10 12.66 9.30
CA ARG A 84 -15.65 12.50 10.66
C ARG A 84 -15.20 13.62 11.58
N LYS A 85 -13.91 13.93 11.58
CA LYS A 85 -13.39 15.03 12.40
C LYS A 85 -14.07 16.36 12.07
N ARG A 86 -14.34 16.60 10.78
CA ARG A 86 -15.05 17.79 10.31
C ARG A 86 -16.54 17.80 10.68
N GLN A 87 -17.23 16.68 10.56
CA GLN A 87 -18.69 16.59 10.77
C GLN A 87 -19.09 16.43 12.23
N TYR A 88 -18.35 15.62 12.99
CA TYR A 88 -18.70 15.18 14.35
C TYR A 88 -17.74 15.72 15.41
N GLY A 89 -16.60 16.29 15.02
CA GLY A 89 -15.63 16.88 15.95
C GLY A 89 -14.67 15.87 16.60
N ASP A 90 -14.79 14.57 16.31
CA ASP A 90 -13.91 13.51 16.82
C ASP A 90 -13.40 12.56 15.72
N TYR A 91 -12.45 11.69 16.08
CA TYR A 91 -11.87 10.68 15.20
C TYR A 91 -12.44 9.29 15.46
N TYR A 92 -13.33 9.15 16.44
CA TYR A 92 -13.76 7.85 16.93
C TYR A 92 -14.92 7.33 16.07
N LEU A 93 -14.94 6.01 15.88
CA LEU A 93 -16.11 5.37 15.30
C LEU A 93 -17.24 5.46 16.32
N CYS A 94 -18.46 5.71 15.85
CA CYS A 94 -19.63 5.55 16.70
C CYS A 94 -19.66 4.12 17.27
N PRO A 95 -20.21 3.93 18.48
CA PRO A 95 -20.44 2.61 19.04
C PRO A 95 -21.15 1.73 18.01
N HIS A 96 -20.51 0.62 17.64
CA HIS A 96 -21.04 -0.31 16.65
C HIS A 96 -22.26 -1.03 17.22
N ASP A 97 -23.32 -1.18 16.43
CA ASP A 97 -24.52 -1.89 16.84
C ASP A 97 -24.38 -3.39 16.50
N PRO A 98 -24.23 -4.27 17.53
CA PRO A 98 -23.93 -5.68 17.32
C PRO A 98 -25.05 -6.43 16.58
N LYS A 99 -26.28 -5.88 16.49
CA LYS A 99 -27.36 -6.53 15.74
C LYS A 99 -27.10 -6.64 14.24
N TRP A 100 -26.17 -5.84 13.72
CA TRP A 100 -25.79 -5.82 12.30
C TRP A 100 -24.44 -6.52 12.03
N ASP A 101 -23.91 -7.27 13.00
CA ASP A 101 -22.62 -7.94 12.81
C ASP A 101 -22.71 -9.07 11.78
N VAL A 102 -22.05 -8.86 10.64
CA VAL A 102 -21.81 -9.91 9.64
C VAL A 102 -20.40 -10.45 9.85
N SER A 103 -20.27 -11.47 10.71
CA SER A 103 -19.01 -12.14 10.93
C SER A 103 -18.77 -13.20 9.85
N LEU A 104 -17.96 -12.87 8.85
CA LEU A 104 -17.41 -13.83 7.91
C LEU A 104 -16.38 -14.76 8.60
N PRO A 105 -16.35 -16.07 8.30
CA PRO A 105 -15.32 -16.97 8.81
C PRO A 105 -13.92 -16.46 8.48
N ASN A 106 -12.98 -16.57 9.41
CA ASN A 106 -11.61 -16.04 9.25
C ASN A 106 -10.94 -16.52 7.95
N TRP A 107 -11.16 -17.77 7.54
CA TRP A 107 -10.66 -18.32 6.29
C TRP A 107 -11.12 -17.55 5.05
N SER A 108 -12.41 -17.18 4.99
CA SER A 108 -12.95 -16.41 3.86
C SER A 108 -12.33 -15.01 3.77
N ARG A 109 -12.08 -14.36 4.91
CA ARG A 109 -11.40 -13.06 4.97
C ARG A 109 -9.95 -13.18 4.50
N LEU A 110 -9.24 -14.22 4.95
CA LEU A 110 -7.86 -14.49 4.53
C LEU A 110 -7.77 -14.80 3.03
N LEU A 111 -8.66 -15.64 2.51
CA LEU A 111 -8.72 -15.96 1.08
C LEU A 111 -9.02 -14.73 0.24
N PHE A 112 -9.92 -13.85 0.70
CA PHE A 112 -10.19 -12.59 0.02
C PHE A 112 -8.94 -11.70 -0.02
N CYS A 113 -8.25 -11.50 1.10
CA CYS A 113 -7.01 -10.71 1.15
C CYS A 113 -5.92 -11.30 0.23
N PHE A 114 -5.75 -12.62 0.24
CA PHE A 114 -4.82 -13.31 -0.63
C PHE A 114 -5.19 -13.12 -2.11
N GLY A 115 -6.48 -13.27 -2.45
CA GLY A 115 -7.00 -13.05 -3.79
C GLY A 115 -6.78 -11.63 -4.28
N VAL A 116 -7.01 -10.61 -3.44
CA VAL A 116 -6.71 -9.20 -3.77
C VAL A 116 -5.24 -9.00 -4.07
N MET A 117 -4.35 -9.57 -3.24
CA MET A 117 -2.90 -9.47 -3.44
C MET A 117 -2.46 -10.13 -4.75
N VAL A 118 -2.89 -11.37 -5.00
CA VAL A 118 -2.57 -12.09 -6.25
C VAL A 118 -3.16 -11.36 -7.45
N GLY A 119 -4.38 -10.85 -7.35
CA GLY A 119 -5.04 -10.11 -8.42
C GLY A 119 -4.31 -8.83 -8.80
N HIS A 120 -3.80 -8.09 -7.81
CA HIS A 120 -2.93 -6.93 -8.09
C HIS A 120 -1.69 -7.38 -8.86
N TRP A 121 -0.99 -8.41 -8.38
CA TRP A 121 0.20 -8.95 -9.04
C TRP A 121 -0.06 -9.37 -10.48
N LEU A 122 -1.15 -10.11 -10.74
CA LEU A 122 -1.57 -10.51 -12.08
C LEU A 122 -1.87 -9.31 -12.97
N ALA A 123 -2.61 -8.32 -12.48
CA ALA A 123 -2.93 -7.11 -13.23
C ALA A 123 -1.68 -6.32 -13.65
N ALA A 124 -0.62 -6.33 -12.84
CA ALA A 124 0.62 -5.68 -13.22
C ALA A 124 1.37 -6.39 -14.36
N PHE A 125 1.13 -7.68 -14.58
CA PHE A 125 1.67 -8.38 -15.75
C PHE A 125 0.92 -8.06 -17.06
N GLU A 126 -0.28 -7.47 -16.99
CA GLU A 126 -1.06 -7.12 -18.18
C GLU A 126 -0.60 -5.81 -18.84
N GLY A 127 0.11 -4.94 -18.09
CA GLY A 127 0.54 -3.64 -18.58
C GLY A 127 1.80 -3.73 -19.44
N PRO A 128 1.90 -2.99 -20.57
CA PRO A 128 3.17 -2.81 -21.25
C PRO A 128 4.14 -2.13 -20.29
N GLU A 129 5.38 -2.62 -20.21
CA GLU A 129 6.39 -2.03 -19.37
C GLU A 129 6.62 -0.57 -19.83
N LEU A 130 6.37 0.38 -18.94
CA LEU A 130 6.39 1.82 -19.26
C LEU A 130 7.78 2.26 -19.75
N HIS A 131 8.83 1.54 -19.36
CA HIS A 131 10.19 1.79 -19.82
C HIS A 131 10.46 1.31 -21.27
N LEU A 132 9.57 0.48 -21.85
CA LEU A 132 9.63 0.02 -23.24
C LEU A 132 8.68 0.79 -24.16
N THR A 133 7.73 1.53 -23.59
CA THR A 133 6.86 2.42 -24.36
C THR A 133 7.55 3.77 -24.54
N PRO A 134 7.56 4.34 -25.75
CA PRO A 134 8.02 5.71 -25.95
C PRO A 134 6.99 6.63 -25.31
N SER A 135 7.20 6.96 -24.05
CA SER A 135 6.43 7.99 -23.36
C SER A 135 7.24 8.53 -22.19
N GLY A 136 7.50 9.84 -22.25
CA GLY A 136 8.21 10.58 -21.22
C GLY A 136 8.47 12.01 -21.67
N TRP A 137 9.06 12.82 -20.79
CA TRP A 137 9.48 14.19 -21.10
C TRP A 137 10.55 14.25 -22.21
N SER A 138 11.16 13.11 -22.55
CA SER A 138 12.06 12.93 -23.70
C SER A 138 11.39 13.17 -25.05
N ASP A 139 10.06 12.99 -25.15
CA ASP A 139 9.30 13.27 -26.38
C ASP A 139 8.81 14.72 -26.45
N MET A 140 8.92 15.49 -25.36
CA MET A 140 8.50 16.90 -25.30
C MET A 140 9.61 17.88 -25.67
N GLY A 141 10.79 17.39 -26.09
CA GLY A 141 11.83 18.21 -26.71
C GLY A 141 12.51 19.20 -25.78
N VAL A 142 13.52 18.74 -25.04
CA VAL A 142 14.74 19.49 -24.73
C VAL A 142 15.94 18.57 -24.95
#